data_AF-A0A8T4J4D1-F1
#
_entry.id   AF-A0A8T4J4D1-F1
#
_cell.length_a   1.000
_cell.length_b   1.000
_cell.length_c   1.000
_cell.angle_alpha   90.00
_cell.angle_beta   90.00
_cell.angle_gamma   90.00
#
_symmetry.space_group_name_H-M   'P 1'
#
loop_
_entity.id
_entity.type
_entity.pdbx_description
1 polymer ?
#
loop_
_entity_poly.entity_id
_entity_poly.type
_entity_poly.pdbx_seq_one_letter_code
_entity_poly.pdbx_strand_id
1 'polypeptide(L)'
;NRSRAAGAAARDRLAAAWPDRTRVYEGPGVREAVTRAFGECDQLVCFLATGATVRLLAPLLADKTDDPGVVCVDEAQQHAVSLLGGHAGGANELARAVADVLSGCRPVVTTATDAVGVPGLDTLGWPVEGAVAAVSRALLDGATVPVRADARWPLPALPPNAVPAGSAHGAQGAGADGATLWVTDKVIPLGRAEAVLRPPSLAVGVGASRGVTADEVLLLVEETLDEAGLSVRSVTELATVDAKANEPGLLAAAERLGVPLRTYPAEALSAVEVPNPSDAPRAAVGTPSVAEAAALLAAAPRAATAGVVTTSGHARDGHGGLGELVVPKTKSAPIDGSPAMATAAVARRGPRGRLAVVGLGPGARDLVTPRAREELRRASVLVGLDQYVDQIRDLLRPGTRVVESGLGAEEERARTAVAEARAGHAVALIGSGDAGVYAMASPALAE
;
A
#
# COMPACT_ATOMS: atom_id res chain seq x y z
N ASN A 1 -5.21 -2.80 45.27
CA ASN A 1 -4.44 -3.84 44.55
C ASN A 1 -5.28 -4.80 43.69
N ARG A 2 -6.60 -4.60 43.52
CA ARG A 2 -7.44 -5.36 42.55
C ARG A 2 -7.29 -4.84 41.11
N SER A 3 -7.07 -3.53 40.95
CA SER A 3 -6.84 -2.85 39.67
C SER A 3 -5.67 -3.39 38.85
N ARG A 4 -4.53 -3.68 39.49
CA ARG A 4 -3.37 -4.31 38.81
C ARG A 4 -3.67 -5.74 38.34
N ALA A 5 -4.49 -6.49 39.08
CA ALA A 5 -4.80 -7.88 38.76
C ALA A 5 -5.78 -8.00 37.57
N ALA A 6 -6.77 -7.12 37.47
CA ALA A 6 -7.73 -7.10 36.37
C ALA A 6 -7.05 -6.73 35.03
N GLY A 7 -6.18 -5.70 35.04
CA GLY A 7 -5.39 -5.33 33.87
C GLY A 7 -4.41 -6.42 33.43
N ALA A 8 -3.74 -7.08 34.38
CA ALA A 8 -2.85 -8.21 34.07
C ALA A 8 -3.60 -9.39 33.43
N ALA A 9 -4.78 -9.74 33.92
CA ALA A 9 -5.58 -10.82 33.33
C ALA A 9 -6.04 -10.50 31.90
N ALA A 10 -6.43 -9.26 31.62
CA ALA A 10 -6.82 -8.84 30.27
C ALA A 10 -5.63 -8.83 29.31
N ARG A 11 -4.48 -8.34 29.77
CA ARG A 11 -3.20 -8.41 29.06
C ARG A 11 -2.83 -9.84 28.70
N ASP A 12 -2.92 -10.75 29.67
CA ASP A 12 -2.54 -12.15 29.47
C ASP A 12 -3.47 -12.85 28.47
N ARG A 13 -4.76 -12.50 28.45
CA ARG A 13 -5.71 -12.97 27.41
C ARG A 13 -5.32 -12.48 26.02
N LEU A 14 -4.98 -11.20 25.86
CA LEU A 14 -4.52 -10.69 24.57
C LEU A 14 -3.23 -11.38 24.13
N ALA A 15 -2.25 -11.52 25.03
CA ALA A 15 -1.00 -12.21 24.72
C ALA A 15 -1.21 -13.68 24.33
N ALA A 16 -2.17 -14.37 24.97
CA ALA A 16 -2.53 -15.74 24.60
C ALA A 16 -3.28 -15.84 23.26
N ALA A 17 -4.14 -14.85 22.94
CA ALA A 17 -4.84 -14.81 21.67
C ALA A 17 -3.93 -14.43 20.49
N TRP A 18 -2.87 -13.66 20.77
CA TRP A 18 -1.97 -13.07 19.78
C TRP A 18 -0.48 -13.32 20.11
N PRO A 19 -0.04 -14.59 20.22
CA PRO A 19 1.31 -14.93 20.71
C PRO A 19 2.42 -14.39 19.80
N ASP A 20 2.18 -14.30 18.50
CA ASP A 20 3.19 -13.94 17.51
C ASP A 20 3.28 -12.44 17.22
N ARG A 21 2.37 -11.62 17.79
CA ARG A 21 2.33 -10.16 17.58
C ARG A 21 2.20 -9.34 18.86
N THR A 22 2.40 -9.96 20.02
CA THR A 22 2.28 -9.29 21.32
C THR A 22 3.56 -9.41 22.12
N ARG A 23 4.08 -8.26 22.57
CA ARG A 23 5.16 -8.20 23.56
C ARG A 23 4.65 -7.57 24.84
N VAL A 24 4.84 -8.28 25.96
CA VAL A 24 4.45 -7.79 27.29
C VAL A 24 5.60 -6.99 27.90
N TYR A 25 5.33 -5.74 28.26
CA TYR A 25 6.29 -4.86 28.93
C TYR A 25 6.02 -4.84 30.43
N GLU A 26 6.92 -5.47 31.19
CA GLU A 26 6.98 -5.40 32.66
C GLU A 26 8.20 -4.58 33.10
N GLY A 27 8.16 -3.96 34.27
CA GLY A 27 9.25 -3.11 34.77
C GLY A 27 8.90 -2.31 36.04
N PRO A 28 9.86 -1.53 36.58
CA PRO A 28 9.74 -0.90 37.90
C PRO A 28 8.69 0.23 37.95
N GLY A 29 8.19 0.70 36.80
CA GLY A 29 7.08 1.63 36.71
C GLY A 29 6.39 1.66 35.35
N VAL A 30 5.09 1.96 35.34
CA VAL A 30 4.25 2.02 34.12
C VAL A 30 4.78 3.05 33.10
N ARG A 31 5.35 4.17 33.56
CA ARG A 31 5.92 5.20 32.67
C ARG A 31 7.06 4.66 31.82
N GLU A 32 7.98 3.92 32.42
CA GLU A 32 9.12 3.35 31.72
C GLU A 32 8.68 2.25 30.74
N ALA A 33 7.72 1.41 31.16
CA ALA A 33 7.13 0.40 30.28
C ALA A 33 6.46 1.04 29.04
N VAL A 34 5.65 2.09 29.22
CA VAL A 34 5.04 2.83 28.11
C VAL A 34 6.09 3.51 27.24
N THR A 35 7.13 4.10 27.83
CA THR A 35 8.19 4.79 27.07
C THR A 35 8.95 3.82 26.16
N ARG A 36 9.33 2.64 26.67
CA ARG A 36 9.98 1.61 25.84
C ARG A 36 9.04 1.06 24.78
N ALA A 37 7.82 0.70 25.15
CA ALA A 37 6.84 0.18 24.19
C ALA A 37 6.56 1.19 23.07
N PHE A 38 6.52 2.49 23.38
CA PHE A 38 6.29 3.55 22.40
C PHE A 38 7.40 3.64 21.35
N GLY A 39 8.66 3.38 21.73
CA GLY A 39 9.80 3.39 20.80
C GLY A 39 10.09 2.05 20.12
N GLU A 40 9.51 0.94 20.61
CA GLU A 40 9.82 -0.42 20.17
C GLU A 40 8.65 -1.12 19.45
N CYS A 41 7.45 -0.55 19.45
CA CYS A 41 6.25 -1.19 18.91
C CYS A 41 5.43 -0.21 18.07
N ASP A 42 4.88 -0.70 16.95
CA ASP A 42 3.96 0.06 16.10
C ASP A 42 2.59 0.31 16.78
N GLN A 43 2.26 -0.52 17.77
CA GLN A 43 0.95 -0.55 18.42
C GLN A 43 1.04 -0.88 19.92
N LEU A 44 0.26 -0.18 20.74
CA LEU A 44 0.22 -0.34 22.19
C LEU A 44 -1.23 -0.55 22.68
N VAL A 45 -1.40 -1.50 23.61
CA VAL A 45 -2.63 -1.64 24.41
C VAL A 45 -2.32 -1.31 25.86
N CYS A 46 -2.87 -0.21 26.35
CA CYS A 46 -2.70 0.27 27.72
C CYS A 46 -3.93 -0.08 28.57
N PHE A 47 -3.76 -0.98 29.54
CA PHE A 47 -4.79 -1.30 30.54
C PHE A 47 -4.81 -0.25 31.66
N LEU A 48 -5.17 0.98 31.29
CA LEU A 48 -5.15 2.16 32.14
C LEU A 48 -6.35 3.05 31.78
N ALA A 49 -6.83 3.84 32.74
CA ALA A 49 -7.79 4.90 32.44
C ALA A 49 -7.21 5.87 31.40
N THR A 50 -8.03 6.33 30.45
CA THR A 50 -7.62 7.21 29.35
C THR A 50 -6.81 8.41 29.83
N GLY A 51 -7.25 9.08 30.90
CA GLY A 51 -6.55 10.24 31.45
C GLY A 51 -5.15 9.92 32.01
N ALA A 52 -4.92 8.70 32.49
CA ALA A 52 -3.59 8.26 32.91
C ALA A 52 -2.70 8.00 31.69
N THR A 53 -3.22 7.30 30.69
CA THR A 53 -2.50 7.03 29.44
C THR A 53 -2.09 8.33 28.73
N VAL A 54 -2.99 9.29 28.58
CA VAL A 54 -2.69 10.60 27.96
C VAL A 54 -1.52 11.30 28.65
N ARG A 55 -1.45 11.30 29.98
CA ARG A 55 -0.36 11.93 30.74
C ARG A 55 0.99 11.20 30.59
N LEU A 56 0.96 9.91 30.29
CA LEU A 56 2.16 9.12 30.03
C LEU A 56 2.66 9.31 28.60
N LEU A 57 1.73 9.42 27.64
CA LEU A 57 2.03 9.61 26.22
C LEU A 57 2.42 11.05 25.87
N ALA A 58 1.82 12.05 26.51
CA ALA A 58 2.03 13.47 26.19
C ALA A 58 3.50 13.90 25.99
N PRO A 59 4.48 13.49 26.83
CA PRO A 59 5.89 13.84 26.60
C PRO A 59 6.60 13.03 25.51
N LEU A 60 5.96 12.01 24.94
CA LEU A 60 6.52 11.10 23.92
C LEU A 60 6.04 11.43 22.50
N LEU A 61 4.96 12.20 22.36
CA LEU A 61 4.35 12.52 21.07
C LEU A 61 5.31 13.33 20.21
N ALA A 62 5.52 12.89 18.97
CA ALA A 62 6.37 13.57 18.00
C ALA A 62 5.57 14.01 16.77
N ASP A 63 5.08 13.05 15.97
CA ASP A 63 4.30 13.31 14.76
C ASP A 63 3.16 12.30 14.60
N LYS A 64 2.01 12.78 14.09
CA LYS A 64 0.83 11.96 13.85
C LYS A 64 1.05 10.84 12.82
N THR A 65 2.04 10.94 11.93
CA THR A 65 2.37 9.91 10.94
C THR A 65 3.20 8.77 11.53
N ASP A 66 4.07 9.08 12.48
CA ASP A 66 5.11 8.16 12.95
C ASP A 66 4.82 7.64 14.37
N ASP A 67 4.00 8.36 15.14
CA ASP A 67 3.56 7.93 16.46
C ASP A 67 2.76 6.61 16.37
N PRO A 68 3.01 5.64 17.27
CA PRO A 68 2.33 4.35 17.25
C PRO A 68 0.83 4.45 17.55
N GLY A 69 0.08 3.43 17.12
CA GLY A 69 -1.34 3.31 17.47
C GLY A 69 -1.52 2.91 18.94
N VAL A 70 -2.27 3.71 19.72
CA VAL A 70 -2.50 3.40 21.14
C VAL A 70 -3.98 3.20 21.44
N VAL A 71 -4.30 2.07 22.07
CA VAL A 71 -5.64 1.74 22.60
C VAL A 71 -5.60 1.69 24.11
N CYS A 72 -6.56 2.36 24.77
CA CYS A 72 -6.77 2.26 26.21
C CYS A 72 -7.91 1.31 26.52
N VAL A 73 -7.69 0.36 27.41
CA VAL A 73 -8.74 -0.52 27.93
C VAL A 73 -9.01 -0.16 29.38
N ASP A 74 -10.26 0.16 29.70
CA ASP A 74 -10.64 0.47 31.08
C ASP A 74 -10.56 -0.77 32.00
N GLU A 75 -10.47 -0.54 33.31
CA GLU A 75 -10.28 -1.61 34.30
C GLU A 75 -11.45 -2.63 34.32
N ALA A 76 -12.65 -2.18 33.97
CA ALA A 76 -13.83 -3.04 33.89
C ALA A 76 -13.93 -3.79 32.54
N GLN A 77 -12.95 -3.58 31.63
CA GLN A 77 -12.92 -4.13 30.28
C GLN A 77 -14.20 -3.80 29.50
N GLN A 78 -14.80 -2.64 29.76
CA GLN A 78 -16.03 -2.21 29.08
C GLN A 78 -15.74 -1.52 27.75
N HIS A 79 -14.63 -0.80 27.65
CA HIS A 79 -14.27 0.00 26.49
C HIS A 79 -12.81 -0.19 26.11
N ALA A 80 -12.58 -0.40 24.81
CA ALA A 80 -11.29 -0.29 24.14
C ALA A 80 -11.27 1.00 23.33
N VAL A 81 -10.70 2.06 23.91
CA VAL A 81 -10.69 3.42 23.34
C VAL A 81 -9.48 3.59 22.44
N SER A 82 -9.72 3.81 21.14
CA SER A 82 -8.67 4.25 20.21
C SER A 82 -8.25 5.67 20.59
N LEU A 83 -7.04 5.81 21.13
CA LEU A 83 -6.57 7.04 21.78
C LEU A 83 -5.60 7.86 20.92
N LEU A 84 -4.65 7.20 20.24
CA LEU A 84 -3.62 7.82 19.41
C LEU A 84 -3.42 6.99 18.15
N GLY A 85 -3.06 7.62 17.02
CA GLY A 85 -2.72 6.88 15.80
C GLY A 85 -3.91 6.11 15.21
N GLY A 86 -5.11 6.71 15.19
CA GLY A 86 -6.35 6.02 14.77
C GLY A 86 -6.28 5.36 13.38
N HIS A 87 -5.70 6.06 12.39
CA HIS A 87 -5.55 5.59 11.01
C HIS A 87 -4.16 5.01 10.74
N ALA A 88 -3.16 5.86 10.49
CA ALA A 88 -1.80 5.44 10.17
C ALA A 88 -1.19 4.46 11.21
N GLY A 89 -1.34 4.75 12.50
CA GLY A 89 -0.91 3.85 13.59
C GLY A 89 -1.83 2.64 13.83
N GLY A 90 -2.98 2.55 13.15
CA GLY A 90 -3.90 1.41 13.22
C GLY A 90 -4.68 1.24 14.53
N ALA A 91 -4.76 2.25 15.40
CA ALA A 91 -5.44 2.12 16.69
C ALA A 91 -6.95 1.84 16.59
N ASN A 92 -7.60 2.28 15.50
CA ASN A 92 -9.03 2.00 15.28
C ASN A 92 -9.28 0.50 15.01
N GLU A 93 -8.39 -0.13 14.25
CA GLU A 93 -8.46 -1.57 14.00
C GLU A 93 -8.06 -2.36 15.25
N LEU A 94 -7.02 -1.91 15.95
CA LEU A 94 -6.60 -2.51 17.22
C LEU A 94 -7.71 -2.46 18.27
N ALA A 95 -8.46 -1.36 18.39
CA ALA A 95 -9.56 -1.23 19.34
C ALA A 95 -10.66 -2.28 19.08
N ARG A 96 -10.98 -2.52 17.81
CA ARG A 96 -11.94 -3.56 17.39
C ARG A 96 -11.40 -4.96 17.67
N ALA A 97 -10.14 -5.23 17.31
CA ALA A 97 -9.50 -6.51 17.57
C ALA A 97 -9.43 -6.82 19.08
N VAL A 98 -9.14 -5.83 19.92
CA VAL A 98 -9.15 -5.98 21.39
C VAL A 98 -10.55 -6.31 21.89
N ALA A 99 -11.58 -5.66 21.35
CA ALA A 99 -12.97 -5.95 21.70
C ALA A 99 -13.42 -7.36 21.28
N ASP A 100 -12.91 -7.88 20.15
CA ASP A 100 -13.20 -9.24 19.70
C ASP A 100 -12.62 -10.30 20.66
N VAL A 101 -11.47 -10.04 21.30
CA VAL A 101 -10.84 -10.96 22.27
C VAL A 101 -11.43 -10.80 23.67
N LEU A 102 -11.67 -9.57 24.12
CA LEU A 102 -12.17 -9.28 25.45
C LEU A 102 -13.70 -9.26 25.45
N SER A 103 -14.31 -10.43 25.67
CA SER A 103 -15.77 -10.60 25.72
C SER A 103 -16.44 -9.59 26.66
N GLY A 104 -17.25 -8.67 26.11
CA GLY A 104 -17.95 -7.60 26.84
C GLY A 104 -17.34 -6.21 26.66
N CYS A 105 -16.17 -6.12 26.04
CA CYS A 105 -15.51 -4.87 25.70
C CYS A 105 -16.07 -4.28 24.40
N ARG A 106 -16.31 -2.97 24.37
CA ARG A 106 -16.80 -2.24 23.19
C ARG A 106 -15.68 -1.38 22.61
N PRO A 107 -15.44 -1.42 21.29
CA PRO A 107 -14.50 -0.50 20.69
C PRO A 107 -15.08 0.91 20.70
N VAL A 108 -14.29 1.89 21.14
CA VAL A 108 -14.64 3.31 21.09
C VAL A 108 -13.72 4.00 20.10
N VAL A 109 -14.25 4.25 18.90
CA VAL A 109 -13.58 4.93 17.79
C VAL A 109 -14.33 6.22 17.49
N THR A 110 -13.64 7.35 17.55
CA THR A 110 -14.25 8.70 17.46
C THR A 110 -13.78 9.52 16.25
N THR A 111 -12.91 8.93 15.43
CA THR A 111 -12.40 9.55 14.19
C THR A 111 -13.54 9.89 13.23
N ALA A 112 -13.51 11.11 12.67
CA ALA A 112 -14.58 11.64 11.82
C ALA A 112 -14.85 10.79 10.56
N THR A 113 -13.80 10.18 10.01
CA THR A 113 -13.83 9.20 8.91
C THR A 113 -14.61 7.93 9.23
N ASP A 114 -14.50 7.40 10.46
CA ASP A 114 -15.28 6.23 10.88
C ASP A 114 -16.75 6.57 11.10
N ALA A 115 -17.07 7.79 11.56
CA ALA A 115 -18.45 8.22 11.75
C ALA A 115 -19.24 8.28 10.43
N VAL A 116 -18.56 8.49 9.30
CA VAL A 116 -19.18 8.65 7.96
C VAL A 116 -18.86 7.45 7.05
N GLY A 117 -18.07 6.47 7.50
CA GLY A 117 -17.67 5.30 6.70
C GLY A 117 -16.76 5.65 5.51
N VAL A 118 -16.12 6.81 5.54
CA VAL A 118 -15.22 7.30 4.49
C VAL A 118 -13.78 6.97 4.88
N PRO A 119 -12.99 6.29 4.02
CA PRO A 119 -11.57 6.08 4.31
C PRO A 119 -10.84 7.40 4.55
N GLY A 120 -9.97 7.42 5.56
CA GLY A 120 -8.83 8.34 5.54
C GLY A 120 -7.98 8.05 4.31
N LEU A 121 -7.51 9.08 3.61
CA LEU A 121 -6.68 8.90 2.40
C LEU A 121 -5.40 8.09 2.69
N ASP A 122 -4.89 8.20 3.92
CA ASP A 122 -3.78 7.43 4.48
C ASP A 122 -4.08 5.92 4.66
N THR A 123 -5.35 5.52 4.68
CA THR A 123 -5.76 4.11 4.78
C THR A 123 -5.87 3.40 3.44
N LEU A 124 -5.60 4.10 2.34
CA LEU A 124 -5.69 3.53 0.99
C LEU A 124 -4.48 2.66 0.63
N GLY A 125 -3.50 2.56 1.52
CA GLY A 125 -2.34 1.68 1.40
C GLY A 125 -1.22 2.23 0.53
N TRP A 126 -1.33 3.48 0.06
CA TRP A 126 -0.29 4.19 -0.69
C TRP A 126 0.22 5.39 0.10
N PRO A 127 1.49 5.80 -0.10
CA PRO A 127 2.00 7.01 0.51
C PRO A 127 1.14 8.21 0.11
N VAL A 128 0.84 9.06 1.09
CA VAL A 128 0.02 10.26 0.92
C VAL A 128 0.76 11.49 1.45
N GLU A 129 0.57 12.64 0.82
CA GLU A 129 1.16 13.93 1.22
C GLU A 129 0.31 15.14 0.84
N GLY A 130 0.75 16.31 1.29
CA GLY A 130 0.07 17.58 1.09
C GLY A 130 -1.00 17.83 2.15
N ALA A 131 -2.06 18.54 1.77
CA ALA A 131 -3.15 18.93 2.65
C ALA A 131 -4.15 17.78 2.92
N VAL A 132 -3.64 16.61 3.32
CA VAL A 132 -4.42 15.38 3.55
C VAL A 132 -5.62 15.62 4.45
N ALA A 133 -5.43 16.39 5.54
CA ALA A 133 -6.49 16.72 6.48
C ALA A 133 -7.59 17.58 5.85
N ALA A 134 -7.22 18.58 5.04
CA ALA A 134 -8.18 19.47 4.38
C ALA A 134 -8.98 18.73 3.31
N VAL A 135 -8.31 17.93 2.47
CA VAL A 135 -9.00 17.12 1.44
C VAL A 135 -9.89 16.06 2.08
N SER A 136 -9.42 15.37 3.12
CA SER A 136 -10.24 14.43 3.87
C SER A 136 -11.45 15.10 4.49
N ARG A 137 -11.29 16.32 5.03
CA ARG A 137 -12.41 17.09 5.59
C ARG A 137 -13.44 17.44 4.52
N ALA A 138 -13.00 17.93 3.35
CA ALA A 138 -13.88 18.23 2.24
C ALA A 138 -14.68 16.99 1.78
N LEU A 139 -14.03 15.82 1.73
CA LEU A 139 -14.71 14.56 1.44
C LEU A 139 -15.78 14.23 2.49
N LEU A 140 -15.50 14.43 3.78
CA LEU A 140 -16.44 14.17 4.87
C LEU A 140 -17.61 15.15 4.91
N ASP A 141 -17.37 16.41 4.58
CA ASP A 141 -18.41 17.44 4.52
C ASP A 141 -19.30 17.31 3.26
N GLY A 142 -19.06 16.30 2.41
CA GLY A 142 -19.83 16.05 1.20
C GLY A 142 -19.50 16.99 0.03
N ALA A 143 -18.44 17.81 0.15
CA ALA A 143 -18.00 18.69 -0.90
C ALA A 143 -17.47 17.88 -2.10
N THR A 144 -17.68 18.38 -3.31
CA THR A 144 -17.11 17.78 -4.52
C THR A 144 -15.59 17.98 -4.54
N VAL A 145 -14.86 16.87 -4.57
CA VAL A 145 -13.39 16.84 -4.62
C VAL A 145 -12.96 16.24 -5.96
N PRO A 146 -12.36 17.03 -6.87
CA PRO A 146 -11.81 16.51 -8.11
C PRO A 146 -10.66 15.53 -7.85
N VAL A 147 -10.70 14.38 -8.50
CA VAL A 147 -9.63 13.38 -8.53
C VAL A 147 -8.92 13.48 -9.87
N ARG A 148 -7.65 13.91 -9.84
CA ARG A 148 -6.78 14.00 -11.01
C ARG A 148 -5.78 12.86 -10.97
N ALA A 149 -5.86 11.96 -11.94
CA ALA A 149 -4.97 10.81 -12.04
C ALA A 149 -4.34 10.75 -13.42
N ASP A 150 -3.03 10.50 -13.48
CA ASP A 150 -2.31 10.33 -14.76
C ASP A 150 -2.65 9.00 -15.44
N ALA A 151 -3.21 8.04 -14.70
CA ALA A 151 -3.64 6.75 -15.19
C ALA A 151 -4.74 6.16 -14.30
N ARG A 152 -5.39 5.08 -14.77
CA ARG A 152 -6.30 4.32 -13.91
C ARG A 152 -5.50 3.35 -13.04
N TRP A 153 -5.57 3.56 -11.73
CA TRP A 153 -4.93 2.69 -10.76
C TRP A 153 -5.97 1.91 -9.95
N PRO A 154 -5.63 0.71 -9.43
CA PRO A 154 -6.53 -0.15 -8.66
C PRO A 154 -6.71 0.37 -7.22
N LEU A 155 -7.17 1.61 -7.08
CA LEU A 155 -7.53 2.17 -5.78
C LEU A 155 -8.82 1.50 -5.26
N PRO A 156 -8.97 1.38 -3.93
CA PRO A 156 -10.29 1.16 -3.33
C PRO A 156 -11.30 2.22 -3.77
N ALA A 157 -12.59 1.91 -3.67
CA ALA A 157 -13.61 2.91 -3.96
C ALA A 157 -13.42 4.16 -3.09
N LEU A 158 -13.40 5.32 -3.76
CA LEU A 158 -13.45 6.62 -3.12
C LEU A 158 -14.93 7.02 -2.89
N PRO A 159 -15.21 7.91 -1.93
CA PRO A 159 -16.56 8.42 -1.70
C PRO A 159 -17.21 8.98 -2.99
N PRO A 160 -18.54 8.94 -3.14
CA PRO A 160 -19.21 9.40 -4.35
C PRO A 160 -18.94 10.85 -4.76
N ASN A 161 -18.56 11.71 -3.80
CA ASN A 161 -18.18 13.10 -4.01
C ASN A 161 -16.71 13.29 -4.43
N ALA A 162 -15.90 12.23 -4.44
CA ALA A 162 -14.58 12.21 -5.07
C ALA A 162 -14.73 11.90 -6.57
N VAL A 163 -14.85 12.94 -7.39
CA VAL A 163 -15.24 12.80 -8.80
C VAL A 163 -14.03 12.89 -9.73
N PRO A 164 -13.92 12.07 -10.79
CA PRO A 164 -12.88 12.23 -11.79
C PRO A 164 -12.89 13.66 -12.38
N ALA A 165 -11.73 14.30 -12.42
CA ALA A 165 -11.59 15.62 -13.01
C ALA A 165 -12.01 15.62 -14.49
N GLY A 166 -12.75 16.64 -14.91
CA GLY A 166 -13.30 16.73 -16.27
C GLY A 166 -14.62 15.98 -16.51
N SER A 167 -15.13 15.24 -15.51
CA SER A 167 -16.51 14.74 -15.57
C SER A 167 -17.53 15.89 -15.50
N ALA A 168 -18.75 15.68 -16.03
CA ALA A 168 -19.83 16.68 -15.98
C ALA A 168 -20.13 17.15 -14.53
N HIS A 169 -19.91 16.27 -13.54
CA HIS A 169 -20.02 16.55 -12.11
C HIS A 169 -18.78 17.29 -11.55
N GLY A 170 -17.58 17.06 -12.10
CA GLY A 170 -16.36 17.77 -11.72
C GLY A 170 -16.25 19.20 -12.29
N ALA A 171 -17.00 19.50 -13.35
CA ALA A 171 -17.06 20.84 -13.95
C ALA A 171 -17.99 21.82 -13.19
N GLN A 172 -18.90 21.31 -12.35
CA GLN A 172 -19.96 22.10 -11.70
C GLN A 172 -19.68 22.43 -10.22
N GLY A 173 -18.51 22.07 -9.68
CA GLY A 173 -18.16 22.42 -8.32
C GLY A 173 -16.71 22.10 -8.00
N ALA A 174 -15.82 23.09 -8.13
CA ALA A 174 -14.74 23.15 -7.16
C ALA A 174 -15.44 23.35 -5.80
N GLY A 175 -15.35 22.38 -4.90
CA GLY A 175 -15.87 22.53 -3.54
C GLY A 175 -15.38 23.85 -2.92
N ALA A 176 -16.11 24.37 -1.93
CA ALA A 176 -15.96 25.73 -1.38
C ALA A 176 -14.52 26.17 -1.00
N ASP A 177 -13.58 25.21 -0.84
CA ASP A 177 -12.19 25.45 -0.46
C ASP A 177 -11.13 25.03 -1.52
N GLY A 178 -11.53 24.62 -2.73
CA GLY A 178 -10.60 24.25 -3.80
C GLY A 178 -9.88 22.89 -3.62
N ALA A 179 -10.36 22.06 -2.68
CA ALA A 179 -9.76 20.76 -2.36
C ALA A 179 -9.64 19.84 -3.58
N THR A 180 -8.43 19.30 -3.84
CA THR A 180 -8.14 18.41 -4.96
C THR A 180 -7.33 17.20 -4.51
N LEU A 181 -7.70 16.01 -4.97
CA LEU A 181 -6.93 14.79 -4.80
C LEU A 181 -6.17 14.46 -6.08
N TRP A 182 -4.86 14.29 -5.99
CA TRP A 182 -4.01 13.84 -7.08
C TRP A 182 -3.60 12.38 -6.89
N VAL A 183 -3.50 11.63 -7.98
CA VAL A 183 -2.96 10.27 -8.01
C VAL A 183 -1.89 10.22 -9.09
N THR A 184 -0.63 10.46 -8.70
CA THR A 184 0.47 10.65 -9.65
C THR A 184 1.82 10.34 -9.02
N ASP A 185 2.74 9.83 -9.83
CA ASP A 185 4.15 9.66 -9.48
C ASP A 185 5.00 10.91 -9.72
N LYS A 186 4.42 11.97 -10.30
CA LYS A 186 5.11 13.22 -10.59
C LYS A 186 5.12 14.16 -9.39
N VAL A 187 6.22 14.84 -9.15
CA VAL A 187 6.28 15.96 -8.21
C VAL A 187 5.38 17.08 -8.75
N ILE A 188 4.45 17.53 -7.93
CA ILE A 188 3.54 18.64 -8.26
C ILE A 188 3.61 19.69 -7.15
N PRO A 189 3.38 20.97 -7.45
CA PRO A 189 3.27 22.00 -6.43
C PRO A 189 2.08 21.71 -5.52
N LEU A 190 2.33 21.61 -4.21
CA LEU A 190 1.30 21.41 -3.19
C LEU A 190 1.02 22.71 -2.45
N GLY A 191 -0.25 23.12 -2.46
CA GLY A 191 -0.75 24.24 -1.67
C GLY A 191 -1.47 23.75 -0.43
N ARG A 192 -2.44 24.54 0.04
CA ARG A 192 -3.20 24.27 1.27
C ARG A 192 -4.44 23.38 1.03
N ALA A 193 -4.72 23.00 -0.21
CA ALA A 193 -5.93 22.29 -0.59
C ALA A 193 -5.66 21.03 -1.43
N GLU A 194 -4.41 20.73 -1.73
CA GLU A 194 -4.01 19.60 -2.58
C GLU A 194 -3.44 18.48 -1.74
N ALA A 195 -3.98 17.28 -1.89
CA ALA A 195 -3.39 16.05 -1.37
C ALA A 195 -2.99 15.16 -2.54
N VAL A 196 -1.91 14.39 -2.38
CA VAL A 196 -1.43 13.44 -3.39
C VAL A 196 -1.34 12.05 -2.82
N LEU A 197 -1.92 11.08 -3.53
CA LEU A 197 -1.64 9.66 -3.37
C LEU A 197 -0.56 9.26 -4.38
N ARG A 198 0.51 8.65 -3.87
CA ARG A 198 1.68 8.23 -4.65
C ARG A 198 1.51 6.78 -5.10
N PRO A 199 1.17 6.52 -6.38
CA PRO A 199 1.06 5.15 -6.86
C PRO A 199 2.44 4.47 -6.80
N PRO A 200 2.51 3.18 -6.43
CA PRO A 200 3.75 2.41 -6.42
C PRO A 200 4.16 2.04 -7.86
N SER A 201 4.61 3.02 -8.63
CA SER A 201 4.79 2.92 -10.08
C SER A 201 6.24 2.82 -10.53
N LEU A 202 7.23 3.19 -9.71
CA LEU A 202 8.61 3.35 -10.16
C LEU A 202 9.51 2.21 -9.69
N ALA A 203 10.35 1.71 -10.60
CA ALA A 203 11.43 0.79 -10.32
C ALA A 203 12.75 1.47 -10.66
N VAL A 204 13.73 1.38 -9.77
CA VAL A 204 15.03 2.02 -9.99
C VAL A 204 16.10 0.93 -10.15
N GLY A 205 16.65 0.81 -11.34
CA GLY A 205 17.76 -0.08 -11.60
C GLY A 205 19.09 0.59 -11.29
N VAL A 206 19.95 -0.07 -10.52
CA VAL A 206 21.23 0.46 -10.05
C VAL A 206 22.38 -0.45 -10.46
N GLY A 207 23.31 0.07 -11.24
CA GLY A 207 24.61 -0.55 -11.47
C GLY A 207 25.65 0.08 -10.57
N ALA A 208 26.40 -0.71 -9.80
CA ALA A 208 27.37 -0.18 -8.85
C ALA A 208 28.72 -0.91 -8.87
N SER A 209 29.79 -0.16 -8.67
CA SER A 209 31.14 -0.67 -8.41
C SER A 209 31.24 -1.25 -7.00
N ARG A 210 32.31 -2.01 -6.71
CA ARG A 210 32.53 -2.60 -5.38
C ARG A 210 32.87 -1.51 -4.37
N GLY A 211 32.22 -1.52 -3.20
CA GLY A 211 32.47 -0.55 -2.15
C GLY A 211 31.75 0.79 -2.34
N VAL A 212 30.73 0.85 -3.21
CA VAL A 212 29.85 2.02 -3.30
C VAL A 212 29.24 2.30 -1.94
N THR A 213 29.10 3.57 -1.57
CA THR A 213 28.44 3.95 -0.31
C THR A 213 26.93 4.02 -0.50
N ALA A 214 26.17 3.86 0.59
CA ALA A 214 24.72 4.05 0.53
C ALA A 214 24.35 5.50 0.17
N ASP A 215 25.11 6.48 0.67
CA ASP A 215 24.86 7.89 0.40
C ASP A 215 25.04 8.23 -1.09
N GLU A 216 26.06 7.69 -1.76
CA GLU A 216 26.25 7.91 -3.20
C GLU A 216 25.11 7.31 -4.03
N VAL A 217 24.60 6.14 -3.64
CA VAL A 217 23.46 5.51 -4.31
C VAL A 217 22.19 6.32 -4.09
N LEU A 218 21.90 6.71 -2.84
CA LEU A 218 20.71 7.48 -2.48
C LEU A 218 20.69 8.83 -3.17
N LEU A 219 21.80 9.57 -3.11
CA LEU A 219 21.94 10.87 -3.78
C LEU A 219 21.68 10.74 -5.29
N LEU A 220 22.30 9.75 -5.95
CA LEU A 220 22.08 9.52 -7.37
C LEU A 220 20.62 9.20 -7.68
N VAL A 221 19.96 8.37 -6.86
CA VAL A 221 18.55 8.02 -7.07
C VAL A 221 17.65 9.24 -6.88
N GLU A 222 17.86 10.02 -5.82
CA GLU A 222 17.12 11.25 -5.55
C GLU A 222 17.29 12.27 -6.67
N GLU A 223 18.52 12.58 -7.08
CA GLU A 223 18.81 13.49 -8.20
C GLU A 223 18.19 13.01 -9.51
N THR A 224 18.31 11.72 -9.82
CA THR A 224 17.73 11.15 -11.06
C THR A 224 16.21 11.28 -11.09
N LEU A 225 15.54 11.13 -9.95
CA LEU A 225 14.08 11.27 -9.84
C LEU A 225 13.66 12.74 -9.87
N ASP A 226 14.36 13.61 -9.14
CA ASP A 226 14.07 15.04 -9.06
C ASP A 226 14.24 15.73 -10.42
N GLU A 227 15.31 15.42 -11.16
CA GLU A 227 15.52 15.94 -12.53
C GLU A 227 14.40 15.51 -13.49
N ALA A 228 13.84 14.31 -13.27
CA ALA A 228 12.71 13.80 -14.05
C ALA A 228 11.34 14.29 -13.54
N GLY A 229 11.32 15.07 -12.44
CA GLY A 229 10.09 15.52 -11.78
C GLY A 229 9.27 14.36 -11.21
N LEU A 230 9.92 13.30 -10.73
CA LEU A 230 9.31 12.09 -10.16
C LEU A 230 9.52 12.03 -8.66
N SER A 231 8.51 11.52 -7.94
CA SER A 231 8.55 11.42 -6.48
C SER A 231 9.20 10.10 -6.03
N VAL A 232 10.21 10.19 -5.16
CA VAL A 232 10.84 9.04 -4.50
C VAL A 232 9.82 8.13 -3.78
N ARG A 233 8.72 8.70 -3.28
CA ARG A 233 7.65 7.95 -2.61
C ARG A 233 6.85 7.03 -3.54
N SER A 234 7.07 7.10 -4.86
CA SER A 234 6.50 6.16 -5.84
C SER A 234 7.46 5.03 -6.21
N VAL A 235 8.68 5.02 -5.67
CA VAL A 235 9.65 3.92 -5.83
C VAL A 235 9.19 2.71 -5.03
N THR A 236 9.24 1.54 -5.65
CA THR A 236 8.80 0.30 -5.00
C THR A 236 9.93 -0.68 -4.74
N GLU A 237 11.04 -0.58 -5.47
CA GLU A 237 12.20 -1.47 -5.34
C GLU A 237 13.42 -0.86 -6.03
N LEU A 238 14.59 -1.18 -5.50
CA LEU A 238 15.85 -1.08 -6.21
C LEU A 238 16.13 -2.41 -6.93
N ALA A 239 16.73 -2.36 -8.11
CA ALA A 239 17.00 -3.55 -8.91
C ALA A 239 18.46 -3.58 -9.40
N THR A 240 19.13 -4.73 -9.34
CA THR A 240 20.52 -4.88 -9.81
C THR A 240 20.82 -6.29 -10.32
N VAL A 241 22.09 -6.57 -10.64
CA VAL A 241 22.58 -7.89 -11.04
C VAL A 241 22.90 -8.77 -9.83
N ASP A 242 22.73 -10.09 -9.93
CA ASP A 242 22.98 -11.04 -8.82
C ASP A 242 24.38 -10.93 -8.21
N ALA A 243 25.40 -10.59 -9.01
CA ALA A 243 26.76 -10.34 -8.53
C ALA A 243 26.84 -9.21 -7.48
N LYS A 244 25.78 -8.40 -7.34
CA LYS A 244 25.64 -7.27 -6.42
C LYS A 244 24.61 -7.49 -5.32
N ALA A 245 24.07 -8.71 -5.18
CA ALA A 245 23.08 -9.04 -4.15
C ALA A 245 23.55 -8.72 -2.71
N ASN A 246 24.85 -8.88 -2.45
CA ASN A 246 25.45 -8.66 -1.12
C ASN A 246 26.31 -7.38 -1.06
N GLU A 247 26.13 -6.42 -1.97
CA GLU A 247 26.86 -5.15 -1.93
C GLU A 247 26.32 -4.28 -0.77
N PRO A 248 27.12 -3.98 0.27
CA PRO A 248 26.62 -3.32 1.48
C PRO A 248 25.98 -1.95 1.22
N GLY A 249 26.55 -1.17 0.28
CA GLY A 249 26.00 0.13 -0.08
C GLY A 249 24.61 0.06 -0.70
N LEU A 250 24.33 -0.96 -1.53
CA LEU A 250 23.01 -1.14 -2.15
C LEU A 250 21.98 -1.64 -1.13
N LEU A 251 22.37 -2.56 -0.26
CA LEU A 251 21.49 -3.07 0.80
C LEU A 251 21.08 -1.95 1.77
N ALA A 252 22.05 -1.16 2.22
CA ALA A 252 21.79 -0.03 3.11
C ALA A 252 21.00 1.11 2.44
N ALA A 253 21.20 1.36 1.14
CA ALA A 253 20.38 2.31 0.40
C ALA A 253 18.92 1.83 0.25
N ALA A 254 18.71 0.55 -0.06
CA ALA A 254 17.39 -0.06 -0.15
C ALA A 254 16.65 0.00 1.21
N GLU A 255 17.34 -0.34 2.29
CA GLU A 255 16.82 -0.24 3.67
C GLU A 255 16.42 1.20 4.02
N ARG A 256 17.28 2.19 3.73
CA ARG A 256 16.98 3.61 4.00
C ARG A 256 15.82 4.16 3.18
N LEU A 257 15.62 3.66 1.97
CA LEU A 257 14.43 3.98 1.15
C LEU A 257 13.17 3.22 1.60
N GLY A 258 13.30 2.20 2.45
CA GLY A 258 12.20 1.33 2.86
C GLY A 258 11.68 0.44 1.72
N VAL A 259 12.52 0.11 0.73
CA VAL A 259 12.15 -0.71 -0.43
C VAL A 259 13.05 -1.94 -0.56
N PRO A 260 12.56 -3.07 -1.11
CA PRO A 260 13.40 -4.24 -1.34
C PRO A 260 14.47 -3.98 -2.41
N LEU A 261 15.62 -4.67 -2.28
CA LEU A 261 16.60 -4.85 -3.34
C LEU A 261 16.31 -6.15 -4.10
N ARG A 262 15.92 -6.04 -5.36
CA ARG A 262 15.73 -7.18 -6.26
C ARG A 262 16.99 -7.40 -7.10
N THR A 263 17.34 -8.66 -7.32
CA THR A 263 18.45 -9.02 -8.21
C THR A 263 17.99 -9.87 -9.37
N TYR A 264 18.78 -9.82 -10.44
CA TYR A 264 18.54 -10.57 -11.66
C TYR A 264 19.83 -11.23 -12.15
N PRO A 265 19.74 -12.43 -12.75
CA PRO A 265 20.89 -13.08 -13.36
C PRO A 265 21.34 -12.27 -14.59
N ALA A 266 22.65 -12.22 -14.82
CA ALA A 266 23.22 -11.44 -15.91
C ALA A 266 22.68 -11.83 -17.29
N GLU A 267 22.34 -13.10 -17.50
CA GLU A 267 21.70 -13.61 -18.72
C GLU A 267 20.32 -12.99 -18.96
N ALA A 268 19.50 -12.87 -17.91
CA ALA A 268 18.21 -12.20 -18.03
C ALA A 268 18.41 -10.71 -18.36
N LEU A 269 19.39 -10.06 -17.74
CA LEU A 269 19.71 -8.66 -18.03
C LEU A 269 20.25 -8.46 -19.45
N SER A 270 21.01 -9.41 -19.99
CA SER A 270 21.61 -9.30 -21.33
C SER A 270 20.60 -9.50 -22.45
N ALA A 271 19.50 -10.19 -22.18
CA ALA A 271 18.37 -10.36 -23.10
C ALA A 271 17.50 -9.10 -23.23
N VAL A 272 17.68 -8.09 -22.38
CA VAL A 272 16.92 -6.84 -22.42
C VAL A 272 17.56 -5.87 -23.40
N GLU A 273 16.77 -5.38 -24.36
CA GLU A 273 17.18 -4.26 -25.21
C GLU A 273 17.24 -2.97 -24.37
N VAL A 274 18.39 -2.31 -24.41
CA VAL A 274 18.66 -1.11 -23.61
C VAL A 274 19.18 0.02 -24.52
N PRO A 275 18.78 1.27 -24.29
CA PRO A 275 19.16 2.38 -25.16
C PRO A 275 20.64 2.77 -25.02
N ASN A 276 21.26 2.53 -23.86
CA ASN A 276 22.64 2.96 -23.59
C ASN A 276 23.50 1.78 -23.12
N PRO A 277 23.97 0.91 -24.03
CA PRO A 277 24.94 -0.12 -23.67
C PRO A 277 26.27 0.48 -23.20
N SER A 278 27.04 -0.26 -22.40
CA SER A 278 28.39 0.11 -21.95
C SER A 278 29.31 -1.09 -21.81
N ASP A 279 30.61 -0.87 -22.04
CA ASP A 279 31.60 -1.95 -22.04
C ASP A 279 31.99 -2.41 -20.64
N ALA A 280 31.96 -1.54 -19.63
CA ALA A 280 32.34 -1.91 -18.27
C ALA A 280 31.43 -3.01 -17.67
N PRO A 281 30.08 -2.90 -17.69
CA PRO A 281 29.19 -3.99 -17.28
C PRO A 281 29.31 -5.23 -18.18
N ARG A 282 29.53 -5.04 -19.48
CA ARG A 282 29.67 -6.16 -20.43
C ARG A 282 30.91 -7.00 -20.11
N ALA A 283 32.03 -6.35 -19.81
CA ALA A 283 33.26 -7.03 -19.41
C ALA A 283 33.17 -7.65 -18.00
N ALA A 284 32.51 -6.99 -17.06
CA ALA A 284 32.47 -7.42 -15.66
C ALA A 284 31.46 -8.55 -15.40
N VAL A 285 30.27 -8.46 -15.99
CA VAL A 285 29.13 -9.35 -15.68
C VAL A 285 28.38 -9.82 -16.93
N GLY A 286 28.78 -9.43 -18.14
CA GLY A 286 28.19 -9.96 -19.38
C GLY A 286 26.87 -9.31 -19.82
N THR A 287 26.44 -8.20 -19.21
CA THR A 287 25.25 -7.43 -19.63
C THR A 287 25.63 -6.07 -20.23
N PRO A 288 24.93 -5.59 -21.28
CA PRO A 288 25.17 -4.25 -21.84
C PRO A 288 24.92 -3.12 -20.85
N SER A 289 23.96 -3.25 -19.92
CA SER A 289 23.59 -2.20 -18.97
C SER A 289 22.89 -2.83 -17.78
N VAL A 290 23.49 -2.78 -16.58
CA VAL A 290 22.84 -3.29 -15.37
C VAL A 290 21.66 -2.41 -14.99
N ALA A 291 21.86 -1.09 -14.92
CA ALA A 291 20.84 -0.15 -14.46
C ALA A 291 19.57 -0.21 -15.32
N GLU A 292 19.68 -0.05 -16.64
CA GLU A 292 18.50 0.00 -17.51
C GLU A 292 17.78 -1.35 -17.61
N ALA A 293 18.54 -2.44 -17.79
CA ALA A 293 17.94 -3.76 -17.91
C ALA A 293 17.24 -4.18 -16.61
N ALA A 294 17.86 -3.92 -15.45
CA ALA A 294 17.27 -4.23 -14.16
C ALA A 294 16.03 -3.39 -13.88
N ALA A 295 16.03 -2.09 -14.22
CA ALA A 295 14.86 -1.22 -14.10
C ALA A 295 13.68 -1.75 -14.94
N LEU A 296 13.93 -2.06 -16.21
CA LEU A 296 12.92 -2.57 -17.15
C LEU A 296 12.29 -3.90 -16.70
N LEU A 297 13.11 -4.84 -16.22
CA LEU A 297 12.64 -6.13 -15.69
C LEU A 297 11.89 -5.98 -14.36
N ALA A 298 12.32 -5.07 -13.48
CA ALA A 298 11.64 -4.76 -12.23
C ALA A 298 10.27 -4.11 -12.45
N ALA A 299 10.16 -3.32 -13.52
CA ALA A 299 8.90 -2.72 -13.91
C ALA A 299 7.98 -3.66 -14.74
N ALA A 300 8.49 -4.81 -15.18
CA ALA A 300 7.73 -5.79 -15.97
C ALA A 300 6.68 -6.55 -15.14
N PRO A 301 5.71 -7.24 -15.79
CA PRO A 301 4.79 -8.11 -15.09
C PRO A 301 5.47 -9.27 -14.38
N ARG A 302 5.07 -9.55 -13.12
CA ARG A 302 5.58 -10.70 -12.35
C ARG A 302 5.41 -12.04 -13.10
N ALA A 303 4.34 -12.18 -13.89
CA ALA A 303 4.12 -13.35 -14.76
C ALA A 303 5.21 -13.50 -15.84
N ALA A 304 5.79 -12.40 -16.33
CA ALA A 304 6.90 -12.41 -17.30
C ALA A 304 8.27 -12.69 -16.65
N THR A 305 8.37 -12.59 -15.31
CA THR A 305 9.63 -12.86 -14.57
C THR A 305 9.72 -14.30 -14.04
N ALA A 306 8.62 -15.06 -14.05
CA ALA A 306 8.58 -16.46 -13.62
C ALA A 306 8.85 -17.39 -14.81
N GLY A 307 10.13 -17.51 -15.19
CA GLY A 307 10.57 -18.36 -16.30
C GLY A 307 10.97 -17.54 -17.53
N VAL A 308 12.18 -16.99 -17.53
CA VAL A 308 12.75 -16.37 -18.73
C VAL A 308 13.15 -17.47 -19.71
N VAL A 309 12.24 -17.80 -20.62
CA VAL A 309 12.51 -18.48 -21.90
C VAL A 309 11.86 -17.64 -23.01
N THR A 310 12.76 -16.98 -23.73
CA THR A 310 12.81 -16.75 -25.19
C THR A 310 12.02 -15.63 -25.88
N THR A 311 12.84 -14.83 -26.59
CA THR A 311 12.79 -14.50 -28.02
C THR A 311 11.61 -13.73 -28.60
N SER A 312 11.96 -12.58 -29.19
CA SER A 312 11.48 -12.04 -30.47
C SER A 312 10.15 -12.59 -30.98
N GLY A 313 9.07 -11.89 -30.70
CA GLY A 313 7.77 -12.15 -31.28
C GLY A 313 6.88 -10.93 -31.13
N HIS A 314 6.77 -10.18 -32.23
CA HIS A 314 5.77 -9.17 -32.56
C HIS A 314 4.76 -8.84 -31.45
N ALA A 315 4.81 -7.58 -30.99
CA ALA A 315 3.72 -6.91 -30.31
C ALA A 315 2.40 -7.14 -31.07
N ARG A 316 1.64 -8.13 -30.62
CA ARG A 316 0.22 -8.26 -30.85
C ARG A 316 -0.36 -8.62 -29.50
N ASP A 317 -1.20 -7.71 -29.03
CA ASP A 317 -1.96 -7.72 -27.78
C ASP A 317 -1.18 -7.20 -26.54
N GLY A 318 -1.47 -5.93 -26.22
CA GLY A 318 -0.69 -5.04 -25.34
C GLY A 318 -0.68 -5.34 -23.84
N HIS A 319 -0.48 -6.59 -23.41
CA HIS A 319 -0.49 -6.95 -21.97
C HIS A 319 0.74 -7.73 -21.46
N GLY A 320 1.86 -7.77 -22.21
CA GLY A 320 3.07 -8.52 -21.81
C GLY A 320 4.41 -7.76 -21.89
N GLY A 321 4.42 -6.44 -22.03
CA GLY A 321 5.66 -5.66 -22.20
C GLY A 321 6.51 -5.50 -20.93
N LEU A 322 7.82 -5.30 -21.11
CA LEU A 322 8.71 -4.72 -20.10
C LEU A 322 8.12 -3.37 -19.60
N GLY A 323 8.60 -2.87 -18.46
CA GLY A 323 8.24 -1.52 -18.04
C GLY A 323 8.63 -0.44 -19.05
N GLU A 324 8.13 0.78 -18.89
CA GLU A 324 8.54 1.91 -19.72
C GLU A 324 9.80 2.55 -19.10
N LEU A 325 10.91 2.62 -19.83
CA LEU A 325 12.07 3.36 -19.37
C LEU A 325 11.76 4.87 -19.42
N VAL A 326 11.71 5.51 -18.26
CA VAL A 326 11.37 6.95 -18.14
C VAL A 326 12.62 7.80 -17.94
N VAL A 327 13.66 7.24 -17.33
CA VAL A 327 14.97 7.88 -17.21
C VAL A 327 16.04 6.88 -17.67
N PRO A 328 16.78 7.16 -18.75
CA PRO A 328 17.93 6.35 -19.15
C PRO A 328 19.04 6.40 -18.10
N LYS A 329 20.07 5.56 -18.23
CA LYS A 329 21.11 5.51 -17.19
C LYS A 329 21.81 6.87 -17.00
N THR A 330 21.87 7.31 -15.75
CA THR A 330 22.68 8.45 -15.28
C THR A 330 23.79 7.92 -14.38
N LYS A 331 24.93 8.62 -14.31
CA LYS A 331 26.06 8.25 -13.44
C LYS A 331 26.08 9.15 -12.21
N SER A 332 26.54 8.64 -11.07
CA SER A 332 26.81 9.47 -9.89
C SER A 332 27.88 10.52 -10.19
N ALA A 333 27.83 11.63 -9.46
CA ALA A 333 28.94 12.56 -9.42
C ALA A 333 30.15 11.94 -8.68
N PRO A 334 31.39 12.22 -9.11
CA PRO A 334 32.59 11.91 -8.35
C PRO A 334 32.54 12.51 -6.93
N ILE A 335 32.88 11.72 -5.91
CA ILE A 335 32.99 12.18 -4.52
C ILE A 335 34.46 12.16 -4.11
N ASP A 336 34.97 13.27 -3.57
CA ASP A 336 36.34 13.41 -3.04
C ASP A 336 37.46 12.95 -4.00
N GLY A 337 37.27 13.18 -5.31
CA GLY A 337 38.22 12.79 -6.35
C GLY A 337 38.18 11.31 -6.74
N SER A 338 37.30 10.52 -6.13
CA SER A 338 37.02 9.14 -6.54
C SER A 338 36.14 9.11 -7.80
N PRO A 339 36.34 8.16 -8.72
CA PRO A 339 35.50 8.04 -9.91
C PRO A 339 34.05 7.71 -9.53
N ALA A 340 33.08 8.06 -10.38
CA ALA A 340 31.68 7.69 -10.21
C ALA A 340 31.52 6.17 -10.02
N MET A 341 30.93 5.75 -8.91
CA MET A 341 30.80 4.34 -8.53
C MET A 341 29.41 3.78 -8.82
N ALA A 342 28.43 4.62 -9.16
CA ALA A 342 27.05 4.20 -9.38
C ALA A 342 26.47 4.70 -10.72
N THR A 343 25.50 3.94 -11.20
CA THR A 343 24.59 4.30 -12.29
C THR A 343 23.17 3.99 -11.88
N ALA A 344 22.21 4.85 -12.22
CA ALA A 344 20.80 4.64 -11.94
C ALA A 344 19.98 4.86 -13.21
N ALA A 345 18.94 4.05 -13.39
CA ALA A 345 17.93 4.23 -14.44
C ALA A 345 16.55 3.99 -13.82
N VAL A 346 15.54 4.66 -14.34
CA VAL A 346 14.17 4.58 -13.78
C VAL A 346 13.24 4.05 -14.84
N ALA A 347 12.47 3.02 -14.47
CA ALA A 347 11.39 2.49 -15.29
C ALA A 347 10.06 2.61 -14.56
N ARG A 348 9.02 2.97 -15.31
CA ARG A 348 7.65 3.05 -14.83
C ARG A 348 6.90 1.75 -15.13
N ARG A 349 6.21 1.24 -14.12
CA ARG A 349 5.25 0.14 -14.23
C ARG A 349 3.98 0.65 -14.88
N GLY A 350 3.52 -0.09 -15.90
CA GLY A 350 2.17 0.08 -16.39
C GLY A 350 1.15 -0.16 -15.25
N PRO A 351 0.15 0.70 -15.08
CA PRO A 351 -0.94 0.45 -14.15
C PRO A 351 -1.58 -0.89 -14.45
N ARG A 352 -1.85 -1.68 -13.41
CA ARG A 352 -2.57 -2.95 -13.54
C ARG A 352 -3.76 -2.93 -12.62
N GLY A 353 -4.91 -3.35 -13.15
CA GLY A 353 -6.01 -3.67 -12.27
C GLY A 353 -5.71 -4.95 -11.49
N ARG A 354 -6.64 -5.26 -10.60
CA ARG A 354 -6.51 -6.36 -9.66
C ARG A 354 -7.84 -7.08 -9.62
N LEU A 355 -7.83 -8.39 -9.81
CA LEU A 355 -8.99 -9.24 -9.63
C LEU A 355 -8.77 -10.11 -8.39
N ALA A 356 -9.62 -9.93 -7.38
CA ALA A 356 -9.71 -10.82 -6.23
C ALA A 356 -10.95 -11.70 -6.39
N VAL A 357 -10.78 -13.02 -6.40
CA VAL A 357 -11.90 -13.96 -6.33
C VAL A 357 -12.17 -14.27 -4.86
N VAL A 358 -13.35 -13.90 -4.38
CA VAL A 358 -13.67 -13.85 -2.95
C VAL A 358 -14.80 -14.83 -2.64
N GLY A 359 -14.47 -15.86 -1.86
CA GLY A 359 -15.45 -16.75 -1.27
C GLY A 359 -16.05 -16.16 0.01
N LEU A 360 -17.36 -16.02 0.07
CA LEU A 360 -18.08 -15.49 1.24
C LEU A 360 -18.31 -16.55 2.33
N GLY A 361 -17.98 -17.81 2.07
CA GLY A 361 -18.27 -18.91 2.98
C GLY A 361 -19.74 -19.36 2.91
N PRO A 362 -20.25 -20.05 3.95
CA PRO A 362 -21.55 -20.73 3.91
C PRO A 362 -22.76 -19.81 4.16
N GLY A 363 -22.56 -18.49 4.27
CA GLY A 363 -23.62 -17.49 4.39
C GLY A 363 -23.80 -16.89 5.80
N ALA A 364 -23.32 -17.54 6.86
CA ALA A 364 -23.32 -16.94 8.19
C ALA A 364 -22.27 -15.82 8.30
N ARG A 365 -22.65 -14.68 8.88
CA ARG A 365 -21.87 -13.43 8.84
C ARG A 365 -20.55 -13.48 9.62
N ASP A 366 -20.53 -14.27 10.68
CA ASP A 366 -19.38 -14.58 11.53
C ASP A 366 -18.40 -15.56 10.85
N LEU A 367 -18.82 -16.24 9.78
CA LEU A 367 -17.99 -17.14 8.99
C LEU A 367 -17.33 -16.44 7.78
N VAL A 368 -17.62 -15.16 7.54
CA VAL A 368 -16.89 -14.36 6.55
C VAL A 368 -15.49 -14.08 7.08
N THR A 369 -14.48 -14.63 6.40
CA THR A 369 -13.09 -14.51 6.85
C THR A 369 -12.61 -13.05 6.89
N PRO A 370 -11.67 -12.69 7.79
CA PRO A 370 -11.07 -11.36 7.82
C PRO A 370 -10.47 -10.95 6.47
N ARG A 371 -9.81 -11.88 5.77
CA ARG A 371 -9.24 -11.63 4.44
C ARG A 371 -10.32 -11.30 3.40
N ALA A 372 -11.44 -12.02 3.38
CA ALA A 372 -12.55 -11.71 2.47
C ALA A 372 -13.10 -10.29 2.73
N ARG A 373 -13.28 -9.90 3.99
CA ARG A 373 -13.71 -8.53 4.35
C ARG A 373 -12.72 -7.47 3.89
N GLU A 374 -11.42 -7.72 4.04
CA GLU A 374 -10.39 -6.81 3.57
C GLU A 374 -10.40 -6.65 2.05
N GLU A 375 -10.54 -7.75 1.31
CA GLU A 375 -10.62 -7.74 -0.14
C GLU A 375 -11.84 -6.99 -0.67
N LEU A 376 -13.01 -7.18 -0.04
CA LEU A 376 -14.22 -6.42 -0.34
C LEU A 376 -14.02 -4.91 -0.12
N ARG A 377 -13.32 -4.52 0.95
CA ARG A 377 -12.98 -3.10 1.21
C ARG A 377 -11.95 -2.57 0.22
N ARG A 378 -11.07 -3.39 -0.34
CA ARG A 378 -10.09 -2.96 -1.36
C ARG A 378 -10.74 -2.78 -2.74
N ALA A 379 -11.96 -3.27 -2.95
CA ALA A 379 -12.62 -3.23 -4.25
C ALA A 379 -13.21 -1.84 -4.58
N SER A 380 -12.92 -1.38 -5.79
CA SER A 380 -13.63 -0.28 -6.45
C SER A 380 -14.85 -0.78 -7.24
N VAL A 381 -14.80 -2.02 -7.71
CA VAL A 381 -15.87 -2.71 -8.43
C VAL A 381 -16.14 -4.05 -7.77
N LEU A 382 -17.39 -4.30 -7.42
CA LEU A 382 -17.86 -5.62 -6.98
C LEU A 382 -18.63 -6.27 -8.13
N VAL A 383 -18.31 -7.52 -8.44
CA VAL A 383 -19.03 -8.32 -9.43
C VAL A 383 -19.56 -9.57 -8.75
N GLY A 384 -20.86 -9.84 -8.83
CA GLY A 384 -21.46 -10.92 -8.05
C GLY A 384 -22.88 -11.31 -8.47
N LEU A 385 -23.37 -12.41 -7.88
CA LEU A 385 -24.79 -12.77 -7.86
C LEU A 385 -25.52 -11.82 -6.90
N ASP A 386 -26.66 -11.27 -7.32
CA ASP A 386 -27.53 -10.38 -6.53
C ASP A 386 -27.72 -10.85 -5.07
N GLN A 387 -28.08 -12.12 -4.86
CA GLN A 387 -28.29 -12.73 -3.54
C GLN A 387 -27.07 -12.69 -2.63
N TYR A 388 -25.86 -12.74 -3.19
CA TYR A 388 -24.61 -12.66 -2.43
C TYR A 388 -24.20 -11.22 -2.16
N VAL A 389 -24.48 -10.32 -3.10
CA VAL A 389 -24.22 -8.89 -2.93
C VAL A 389 -25.03 -8.35 -1.75
N ASP A 390 -26.31 -8.70 -1.66
CA ASP A 390 -27.19 -8.21 -0.58
C ASP A 390 -26.71 -8.62 0.82
N GLN A 391 -26.00 -9.74 0.96
CA GLN A 391 -25.45 -10.20 2.24
C GLN A 391 -24.24 -9.39 2.73
N ILE A 392 -23.56 -8.69 1.83
CA ILE A 392 -22.27 -8.03 2.10
C ILE A 392 -22.23 -6.55 1.73
N ARG A 393 -23.37 -5.97 1.33
CA ARG A 393 -23.45 -4.58 0.88
C ARG A 393 -22.92 -3.58 1.92
N ASP A 394 -23.12 -3.86 3.21
CA ASP A 394 -22.63 -3.07 4.33
C ASP A 394 -21.12 -3.23 4.61
N LEU A 395 -20.45 -4.20 3.99
CA LEU A 395 -18.99 -4.35 4.03
C LEU A 395 -18.28 -3.53 2.96
N LEU A 396 -18.99 -3.10 1.92
CA LEU A 396 -18.44 -2.33 0.82
C LEU A 396 -18.20 -0.88 1.21
N ARG A 397 -17.24 -0.25 0.55
CA ARG A 397 -16.99 1.18 0.73
C ARG A 397 -18.10 1.99 0.02
N PRO A 398 -18.46 3.16 0.56
CA PRO A 398 -19.23 4.14 -0.20
C PRO A 398 -18.53 4.44 -1.53
N GLY A 399 -19.30 4.40 -2.62
CA GLY A 399 -18.77 4.59 -3.98
C GLY A 399 -18.29 3.32 -4.69
N THR A 400 -18.30 2.15 -4.04
CA THR A 400 -18.05 0.87 -4.75
C THR A 400 -19.12 0.68 -5.82
N ARG A 401 -18.68 0.51 -7.07
CA ARG A 401 -19.59 0.18 -8.18
C ARG A 401 -19.95 -1.29 -8.11
N VAL A 402 -21.23 -1.59 -8.08
CA VAL A 402 -21.73 -2.96 -7.99
C VAL A 402 -22.26 -3.38 -9.36
N VAL A 403 -21.78 -4.50 -9.87
CA VAL A 403 -22.24 -5.15 -11.09
C VAL A 403 -22.87 -6.49 -10.70
N GLU A 404 -24.19 -6.49 -10.65
CA GLU A 404 -25.00 -7.64 -10.25
C GLU A 404 -25.45 -8.43 -11.48
N SER A 405 -25.61 -9.73 -11.31
CA SER A 405 -26.11 -10.63 -12.35
C SER A 405 -26.97 -11.71 -11.70
N GLY A 406 -27.90 -12.29 -12.47
CA GLY A 406 -28.75 -13.39 -11.99
C GLY A 406 -28.05 -14.75 -12.01
N LEU A 407 -28.82 -15.78 -11.64
CA LEU A 407 -28.40 -17.19 -11.75
C LEU A 407 -28.15 -17.58 -13.22
N GLY A 408 -27.15 -18.46 -13.46
CA GLY A 408 -26.83 -18.97 -14.80
C GLY A 408 -25.98 -18.03 -15.67
N ALA A 409 -25.46 -16.94 -15.10
CA ALA A 409 -24.64 -15.95 -15.78
C ALA A 409 -23.16 -16.01 -15.37
N GLU A 410 -22.66 -17.16 -14.91
CA GLU A 410 -21.33 -17.32 -14.31
C GLU A 410 -20.21 -16.92 -15.28
N GLU A 411 -20.27 -17.33 -16.55
CA GLU A 411 -19.26 -16.97 -17.56
C GLU A 411 -19.22 -15.47 -17.85
N GLU A 412 -20.39 -14.85 -18.05
CA GLU A 412 -20.47 -13.41 -18.31
C GLU A 412 -20.01 -12.60 -17.09
N ARG A 413 -20.31 -13.07 -15.88
CA ARG A 413 -19.83 -12.49 -14.63
C ARG A 413 -18.32 -12.53 -14.55
N ALA A 414 -17.70 -13.66 -14.88
CA ALA A 414 -16.26 -13.81 -14.91
C ALA A 414 -15.61 -12.88 -15.95
N ARG A 415 -16.14 -12.87 -17.18
CA ARG A 415 -15.69 -11.98 -18.26
C ARG A 415 -15.76 -10.51 -17.87
N THR A 416 -16.87 -10.10 -17.28
CA THR A 416 -17.04 -8.72 -16.79
C THR A 416 -16.00 -8.37 -15.73
N ALA A 417 -15.77 -9.25 -14.75
CA ALA A 417 -14.77 -9.01 -13.71
C ALA A 417 -13.35 -8.90 -14.27
N VAL A 418 -12.99 -9.77 -15.23
CA VAL A 418 -11.69 -9.73 -15.92
C VAL A 418 -11.56 -8.46 -16.77
N ALA A 419 -12.61 -8.06 -17.49
CA ALA A 419 -12.60 -6.84 -18.30
C ALA A 419 -12.40 -5.58 -17.44
N GLU A 420 -13.08 -5.49 -16.29
CA GLU A 420 -12.93 -4.39 -15.34
C GLU A 420 -11.52 -4.35 -14.73
N ALA A 421 -10.94 -5.51 -14.41
CA ALA A 421 -9.57 -5.60 -13.94
C ALA A 421 -8.57 -5.23 -15.05
N ARG A 422 -8.78 -5.66 -16.30
CA ARG A 422 -7.95 -5.25 -17.44
C ARG A 422 -8.03 -3.74 -17.70
N ALA A 423 -9.18 -3.12 -17.43
CA ALA A 423 -9.35 -1.68 -17.51
C ALA A 423 -8.60 -0.90 -16.41
N GLY A 424 -8.03 -1.56 -15.40
CA GLY A 424 -7.22 -0.95 -14.34
C GLY A 424 -7.89 -0.89 -12.96
N HIS A 425 -9.08 -1.46 -12.79
CA HIS A 425 -9.83 -1.40 -11.53
C HIS A 425 -9.35 -2.42 -10.49
N ALA A 426 -9.57 -2.12 -9.20
CA ALA A 426 -9.60 -3.12 -8.15
C ALA A 426 -10.99 -3.77 -8.13
N VAL A 427 -11.05 -5.05 -8.48
CA VAL A 427 -12.28 -5.83 -8.67
C VAL A 427 -12.34 -6.96 -7.65
N ALA A 428 -13.49 -7.10 -6.99
CA ALA A 428 -13.82 -8.29 -6.22
C ALA A 428 -14.91 -9.09 -6.96
N LEU A 429 -14.60 -10.33 -7.34
CA LEU A 429 -15.55 -11.28 -7.89
C LEU A 429 -16.01 -12.23 -6.78
N ILE A 430 -17.27 -12.12 -6.36
CA ILE A 430 -17.78 -12.87 -5.20
C ILE A 430 -18.53 -14.14 -5.59
N GLY A 431 -18.46 -15.14 -4.72
CA GLY A 431 -19.26 -16.36 -4.75
C GLY A 431 -19.52 -16.92 -3.36
N SER A 432 -20.45 -17.88 -3.25
CA SER A 432 -20.63 -18.65 -2.02
C SER A 432 -19.54 -19.71 -1.86
N GLY A 433 -19.21 -20.06 -0.61
CA GLY A 433 -18.25 -21.11 -0.32
C GLY A 433 -16.81 -20.71 -0.65
N ASP A 434 -15.96 -21.70 -0.88
CA ASP A 434 -14.56 -21.51 -1.25
C ASP A 434 -14.42 -21.10 -2.73
N ALA A 435 -13.66 -20.05 -3.01
CA ALA A 435 -13.51 -19.50 -4.36
C ALA A 435 -12.83 -20.45 -5.37
N GLY A 436 -11.97 -21.36 -4.91
CA GLY A 436 -11.24 -22.33 -5.73
C GLY A 436 -12.05 -23.61 -5.98
N VAL A 437 -12.96 -23.96 -5.07
CA VAL A 437 -13.82 -25.15 -5.21
C VAL A 437 -15.18 -24.81 -5.81
N TYR A 438 -15.75 -23.65 -5.46
CA TYR A 438 -17.09 -23.24 -5.84
C TYR A 438 -17.03 -22.05 -6.81
N ALA A 439 -17.00 -22.44 -8.08
CA ALA A 439 -17.57 -21.75 -9.24
C ALA A 439 -16.83 -20.56 -9.88
N MET A 440 -16.17 -19.63 -9.18
CA MET A 440 -15.73 -18.39 -9.84
C MET A 440 -14.25 -18.29 -10.23
N ALA A 441 -13.34 -19.05 -9.61
CA ALA A 441 -11.93 -18.99 -9.99
C ALA A 441 -11.66 -19.61 -11.38
N SER A 442 -12.25 -20.78 -11.67
CA SER A 442 -11.99 -21.49 -12.94
C SER A 442 -12.48 -20.71 -14.16
N PRO A 443 -13.71 -20.14 -14.19
CA PRO A 443 -14.14 -19.32 -15.33
C PRO A 443 -13.33 -18.04 -15.47
N ALA A 444 -12.91 -17.40 -14.36
CA ALA A 444 -12.09 -16.19 -14.41
C ALA A 444 -10.67 -16.45 -14.94
N LEU A 445 -10.10 -17.63 -14.70
CA LEU A 445 -8.80 -18.04 -15.25
C LEU A 445 -8.87 -18.43 -16.74
N ALA A 446 -10.05 -18.77 -17.26
CA ALA A 446 -10.26 -19.13 -18.65
C ALA A 446 -10.37 -17.89 -19.59
N GLU A 447 -10.56 -16.70 -19.02
CA GLU A 447 -10.72 -15.41 -19.72
C GLU A 447 -9.43 -14.59 -19.75
#